data_AF-A0AAV9GB89-F1
#
_entry.id   AF-A0AAV9GB89-F1
#
_cell.length_a   1.000
_cell.length_b   1.000
_cell.length_c   1.000
_cell.angle_alpha   90.00
_cell.angle_beta   90.00
_cell.angle_gamma   90.00
#
_symmetry.space_group_name_H-M   'P 1'
#
loop_
_entity.id
_entity.type
_entity.pdbx_description
1 polymer ?
#
loop_
_entity_poly.entity_id
_entity_poly.type
_entity_poly.pdbx_seq_one_letter_code
_entity_poly.pdbx_strand_id
1 'polypeptide(L)'
;MANLLFARFGARGQIAILSNFSNAPSAILSLQHLERDATNAENTAKLSPLLIPRTVSYDAGTNPPRRGVNPNMADKGGRRRRSSSILQVYHEPPEPIEQLSDQSALPNLNANWVNAKGAWTIHFVLIVALKILYDIIPGVSQETSWTLTNITYMFGSYIMFHHVRGVPFEFNGGAYDNLNMWEQIDDGAQYTPAKKFLLSVPIALFLLSTHYTHYDLAYFTINFLAVLAVIIPKLPFSHRMRVGLFSGVPED
;
A
#
# COMPACT_ATOMS: atom_id res chain seq x y z
N MET A 1 -3.95 17.83 5.09
CA MET A 1 -3.51 18.77 4.02
C MET A 1 -2.58 18.13 2.98
N ALA A 2 -1.63 17.26 3.36
CA ALA A 2 -0.75 16.57 2.40
C ALA A 2 -1.50 15.74 1.34
N ASN A 3 -2.52 14.97 1.74
CA ASN A 3 -3.35 14.16 0.82
C ASN A 3 -4.02 15.01 -0.27
N LEU A 4 -4.43 16.23 0.06
CA LEU A 4 -5.08 17.14 -0.88
C LEU A 4 -4.08 17.76 -1.87
N LEU A 5 -2.82 17.95 -1.46
CA LEU A 5 -1.77 18.49 -2.32
C LEU A 5 -1.35 17.47 -3.39
N PHE A 6 -1.17 16.21 -3.01
CA PHE A 6 -0.79 15.14 -3.96
C PHE A 6 -1.93 14.74 -4.90
N ALA A 7 -3.18 14.66 -4.42
CA ALA A 7 -4.35 14.44 -5.28
C ALA A 7 -4.56 15.57 -6.31
N ARG A 8 -4.26 16.82 -5.93
CA ARG A 8 -4.33 17.97 -6.85
C ARG A 8 -3.26 17.95 -7.95
N PHE A 9 -2.08 17.39 -7.70
CA PHE A 9 -1.08 17.18 -8.77
C PHE A 9 -1.51 16.08 -9.75
N GLY A 10 -2.10 14.98 -9.26
CA GLY A 10 -2.62 13.90 -10.11
C GLY A 10 -3.81 14.31 -11.00
N ALA A 11 -4.77 15.04 -10.44
CA ALA A 11 -5.96 15.51 -11.18
C ALA A 11 -5.63 16.58 -12.23
N ARG A 12 -4.65 17.46 -11.95
CA ARG A 12 -4.24 18.51 -12.90
C ARG A 12 -3.44 17.96 -14.09
N GLY A 13 -2.73 16.84 -13.92
CA GLY A 13 -2.03 16.16 -15.01
C GLY A 13 -2.97 15.56 -16.07
N GLN A 14 -4.17 15.12 -15.68
CA GLN A 14 -5.15 14.54 -16.62
C GLN A 14 -5.85 15.59 -17.51
N ILE A 15 -6.09 16.80 -17.00
CA ILE A 15 -6.75 17.87 -17.76
C ILE A 15 -5.85 18.37 -18.91
N ALA A 16 -4.53 18.28 -18.76
CA ALA A 16 -3.58 18.71 -19.80
C ALA A 16 -3.41 17.68 -20.95
N ILE A 17 -3.83 16.44 -20.79
CA ILE A 17 -3.68 15.37 -21.80
C ILE A 17 -4.92 15.24 -22.70
N LEU A 18 -6.09 15.70 -22.22
CA LEU A 18 -7.35 15.64 -22.98
C LEU A 18 -7.56 16.84 -23.93
N SER A 19 -6.72 17.85 -23.90
CA SER A 19 -6.82 19.02 -24.81
C SER A 19 -6.07 18.87 -26.14
N ASN A 20 -5.39 17.75 -26.39
CA ASN A 20 -4.50 17.58 -27.56
C ASN A 20 -4.89 16.46 -28.54
N PHE A 21 -6.10 15.91 -28.44
CA PHE A 21 -6.63 14.93 -29.40
C PHE A 21 -7.90 15.44 -30.10
N SER A 22 -7.81 16.59 -30.74
CA SER A 22 -8.73 16.96 -31.82
C SER A 22 -7.92 17.19 -33.08
N ASN A 23 -7.58 16.12 -33.80
CA ASN A 23 -7.31 16.08 -35.25
C ASN A 23 -6.63 14.76 -35.62
N ALA A 24 -7.42 13.75 -35.98
CA ALA A 24 -6.95 12.60 -36.76
C ALA A 24 -8.09 12.12 -37.70
N PRO A 25 -7.80 11.83 -38.98
CA PRO A 25 -8.80 11.58 -40.02
C PRO A 25 -9.40 10.16 -40.02
N SER A 26 -10.56 10.07 -40.68
CA SER A 26 -11.65 9.09 -40.65
C SER A 26 -11.37 7.64 -41.12
N ALA A 27 -10.20 7.06 -40.85
CA ALA A 27 -9.83 5.74 -41.37
C ALA A 27 -9.92 4.56 -40.37
N ILE A 28 -10.18 4.80 -39.08
CA ILE A 28 -10.12 3.76 -38.03
C ILE A 28 -11.49 3.08 -37.75
N LEU A 29 -12.59 3.67 -38.22
CA LEU A 29 -13.95 3.16 -37.96
C LEU A 29 -14.33 1.89 -38.76
N SER A 30 -13.57 1.53 -39.81
CA SER A 30 -13.89 0.35 -40.63
C SER A 30 -13.28 -0.96 -40.12
N LEU A 31 -12.33 -0.92 -39.17
CA LEU A 31 -11.71 -2.14 -38.62
C LEU A 31 -12.35 -2.62 -37.30
N GLN A 32 -13.17 -1.80 -36.65
CA GLN A 32 -13.92 -2.22 -35.45
C GLN A 32 -15.16 -3.07 -35.75
N HIS A 33 -15.59 -3.15 -37.01
CA HIS A 33 -16.78 -3.92 -37.38
C HIS A 33 -16.48 -5.38 -37.73
N LEU A 34 -15.26 -5.72 -38.15
CA LEU A 34 -14.89 -7.08 -38.57
C LEU A 34 -14.45 -8.00 -37.41
N GLU A 35 -14.13 -7.46 -36.23
CA GLU A 35 -13.67 -8.24 -35.08
C GLU A 35 -14.81 -8.59 -34.09
N ARG A 36 -15.99 -7.97 -34.26
CA ARG A 36 -17.17 -8.21 -33.41
C ARG A 36 -17.91 -9.52 -33.71
N ASP A 37 -17.68 -10.14 -34.86
CA ASP A 37 -18.41 -11.34 -35.28
C ASP A 37 -17.71 -12.66 -34.85
N ALA A 38 -16.49 -12.59 -34.30
CA ALA A 38 -15.70 -13.78 -33.94
C ALA A 38 -15.87 -14.27 -32.49
N THR A 39 -16.56 -13.54 -31.61
CA THR A 39 -16.60 -13.87 -30.16
C THR A 39 -17.95 -14.36 -29.63
N ASN A 40 -18.94 -14.62 -30.50
CA ASN A 40 -20.29 -15.02 -30.08
C ASN A 40 -20.57 -16.54 -30.12
N ALA A 41 -19.54 -17.39 -30.14
CA ALA A 41 -19.72 -18.83 -30.18
C ALA A 41 -18.82 -19.56 -29.16
N GLU A 42 -19.10 -19.41 -27.87
CA GLU A 42 -18.79 -20.42 -26.84
C GLU A 42 -19.42 -20.03 -25.48
N ASN A 43 -20.74 -20.18 -25.38
CA ASN A 43 -21.45 -20.16 -24.10
C ASN A 43 -22.46 -21.32 -24.07
N THR A 44 -21.97 -22.51 -23.70
CA THR A 44 -22.82 -23.66 -23.36
C THR A 44 -22.39 -24.25 -22.03
N ALA A 45 -23.13 -23.86 -21.00
CA ALA A 45 -23.54 -24.59 -19.80
C ALA A 45 -22.68 -25.78 -19.32
N LYS A 46 -22.04 -25.62 -18.15
CA LYS A 46 -21.90 -26.69 -17.15
C LYS A 46 -22.13 -26.13 -15.74
N LEU A 47 -23.36 -26.29 -15.26
CA LEU A 47 -23.74 -26.13 -13.86
C LEU A 47 -23.34 -27.39 -13.09
N SER A 48 -22.76 -27.23 -11.90
CA SER A 48 -22.61 -28.32 -10.92
C SER A 48 -22.90 -27.76 -9.53
N PRO A 49 -23.89 -28.28 -8.79
CA PRO A 49 -24.15 -27.87 -7.42
C PRO A 49 -23.35 -28.76 -6.46
N LEU A 50 -22.52 -28.16 -5.61
CA LEU A 50 -21.90 -28.86 -4.47
C LEU A 50 -22.59 -28.40 -3.18
N LEU A 51 -23.32 -29.35 -2.59
CA LEU A 51 -23.99 -29.28 -1.29
C LEU A 51 -23.00 -28.97 -0.16
N ILE A 52 -23.35 -27.98 0.68
CA ILE A 52 -22.78 -27.81 2.03
C ILE A 52 -23.83 -28.32 3.03
N PRO A 53 -23.53 -29.32 3.89
CA PRO A 53 -24.40 -29.62 5.01
C PRO A 53 -24.22 -28.57 6.11
N ARG A 54 -25.29 -27.81 6.39
CA ARG A 54 -25.43 -27.08 7.65
C ARG A 54 -25.78 -28.08 8.76
N THR A 55 -24.94 -28.17 9.78
CA THR A 55 -25.34 -28.70 11.10
C THR A 55 -25.26 -27.58 12.12
N VAL A 56 -26.43 -27.05 12.45
CA VAL A 56 -26.65 -26.19 13.62
C VAL A 56 -26.96 -27.13 14.77
N SER A 57 -26.10 -27.18 15.79
CA SER A 57 -26.37 -27.93 17.03
C SER A 57 -26.93 -26.95 18.06
N TYR A 58 -28.20 -27.13 18.44
CA TYR A 58 -28.79 -26.51 19.62
C TYR A 58 -28.80 -27.56 20.73
N ASP A 59 -27.93 -27.43 21.73
CA ASP A 59 -28.10 -28.15 22.99
C ASP A 59 -28.66 -27.18 24.03
N ALA A 60 -29.96 -27.34 24.26
CA ALA A 60 -30.68 -26.80 25.39
C ALA A 60 -30.41 -27.68 26.62
N GLY A 61 -29.75 -27.12 27.63
CA GLY A 61 -29.51 -27.77 28.92
C GLY A 61 -29.78 -26.80 30.06
N THR A 62 -31.00 -26.82 30.58
CA THR A 62 -31.44 -26.07 31.76
C THR A 62 -30.96 -26.73 33.06
N ASN A 63 -30.42 -25.96 34.01
CA ASN A 63 -30.63 -26.17 35.47
C ASN A 63 -30.14 -24.95 36.32
N PRO A 64 -30.69 -24.75 37.55
CA PRO A 64 -31.03 -23.44 38.15
C PRO A 64 -29.97 -22.87 39.13
N PRO A 65 -30.14 -21.63 39.66
CA PRO A 65 -29.11 -20.98 40.47
C PRO A 65 -29.26 -21.28 41.97
N ARG A 66 -28.16 -21.61 42.66
CA ARG A 66 -28.12 -21.48 44.13
C ARG A 66 -26.73 -21.16 44.70
N ARG A 67 -26.57 -19.87 44.98
CA ARG A 67 -25.89 -19.21 46.10
C ARG A 67 -25.19 -20.15 47.12
N GLY A 68 -23.85 -20.14 47.08
CA GLY A 68 -22.98 -20.55 48.18
C GLY A 68 -21.99 -19.43 48.46
N VAL A 69 -22.13 -18.78 49.62
CA VAL A 69 -21.15 -17.84 50.17
C VAL A 69 -20.10 -18.67 50.90
N ASN A 70 -18.82 -18.47 50.59
CA ASN A 70 -17.76 -18.69 51.58
C ASN A 70 -16.62 -17.67 51.40
N PRO A 71 -16.05 -17.17 52.52
CA PRO A 71 -15.21 -15.98 52.53
C PRO A 71 -13.72 -16.34 52.42
N ASN A 72 -12.92 -15.33 52.08
CA ASN A 72 -11.47 -15.28 52.28
C ASN A 72 -10.62 -16.31 51.54
N MET A 73 -10.29 -16.00 50.29
CA MET A 73 -8.93 -16.23 49.80
C MET A 73 -8.37 -14.89 49.33
N ALA A 74 -7.34 -14.44 50.05
CA ALA A 74 -6.51 -13.32 49.66
C ALA A 74 -5.82 -13.66 48.34
N ASP A 75 -6.40 -13.25 47.21
CA ASP A 75 -5.70 -13.26 45.93
C ASP A 75 -4.70 -12.10 45.94
N LYS A 76 -3.51 -12.35 46.50
CA LYS A 76 -2.28 -11.65 46.13
C LYS A 76 -1.84 -12.14 44.73
N GLY A 77 -2.72 -12.01 43.76
CA GLY A 77 -2.42 -12.13 42.35
C GLY A 77 -1.89 -10.78 41.90
N GLY A 78 -0.59 -10.54 42.10
CA GLY A 78 0.09 -9.44 41.45
C GLY A 78 -0.23 -9.52 39.96
N ARG A 79 -1.06 -8.59 39.46
CA ARG A 79 -1.37 -8.46 38.03
C ARG A 79 -0.03 -8.46 37.33
N ARG A 80 0.35 -9.61 36.74
CA ARG A 80 1.54 -9.72 35.91
C ARG A 80 1.36 -8.66 34.86
N ARG A 81 2.09 -7.57 35.03
CA ARG A 81 2.16 -6.43 34.13
C ARG A 81 2.61 -7.05 32.81
N ARG A 82 1.68 -7.34 31.89
CA ARG A 82 2.00 -7.90 30.57
C ARG A 82 3.06 -6.97 30.00
N SER A 83 4.26 -7.49 29.79
CA SER A 83 5.37 -6.73 29.23
C SER A 83 4.86 -6.03 27.98
N SER A 84 4.73 -4.71 28.04
CA SER A 84 4.33 -3.89 26.91
C SER A 84 5.45 -3.99 25.89
N SER A 85 5.26 -4.81 24.85
CA SER A 85 6.20 -4.84 23.73
C SER A 85 6.24 -3.44 23.14
N ILE A 86 7.43 -2.84 23.10
CA ILE A 86 7.65 -1.53 22.48
C ILE A 86 7.26 -1.53 20.99
N LEU A 87 7.35 -2.71 20.37
CA LEU A 87 7.01 -2.98 19.00
C LEU A 87 5.85 -3.98 18.98
N GLN A 88 4.65 -3.51 18.66
CA GLN A 88 3.52 -4.39 18.39
C GLN A 88 3.40 -4.56 16.87
N VAL A 89 3.57 -5.78 16.41
CA VAL A 89 3.24 -6.17 15.04
C VAL A 89 1.85 -6.78 15.09
N TYR A 90 0.89 -6.11 14.47
CA TYR A 90 -0.47 -6.61 14.30
C TYR A 90 -0.72 -6.84 12.81
N HIS A 91 -1.46 -7.90 12.50
CA HIS A 91 -1.90 -8.19 11.14
C HIS A 91 -3.35 -7.76 11.03
N GLU A 92 -3.65 -6.82 10.13
CA GLU A 92 -5.02 -6.37 9.91
C GLU A 92 -5.89 -7.56 9.44
N PRO A 93 -7.09 -7.79 10.01
CA PRO A 93 -7.99 -8.81 9.53
C PRO A 93 -8.32 -8.60 8.04
N PRO A 94 -8.59 -9.66 7.27
CA PRO A 94 -9.07 -9.53 5.89
C PRO A 94 -10.31 -8.61 5.81
N GLU A 95 -10.47 -7.88 4.69
CA GLU A 95 -11.65 -7.01 4.53
C GLU A 95 -12.93 -7.89 4.47
N PRO A 96 -14.04 -7.48 5.12
CA PRO A 96 -15.34 -8.10 4.95
C PRO A 96 -15.80 -8.05 3.48
N ILE A 97 -16.67 -9.00 3.13
CA ILE A 97 -17.19 -9.17 1.75
C ILE A 97 -17.87 -7.90 1.23
N GLU A 98 -18.51 -7.13 2.09
CA GLU A 98 -19.15 -5.86 1.72
C GLU A 98 -18.12 -4.84 1.24
N GLN A 99 -17.01 -4.66 1.97
CA GLN A 99 -15.93 -3.76 1.56
C GLN A 99 -15.24 -4.25 0.29
N LEU A 100 -15.07 -5.56 0.10
CA LEU A 100 -14.55 -6.10 -1.16
C LEU A 100 -15.50 -5.83 -2.33
N SER A 101 -16.82 -5.95 -2.10
CA SER A 101 -17.83 -5.62 -3.09
C SER A 101 -17.75 -4.14 -3.47
N ASP A 102 -17.63 -3.25 -2.48
CA ASP A 102 -17.49 -1.81 -2.69
C ASP A 102 -16.19 -1.45 -3.41
N GLN A 103 -15.07 -2.12 -3.09
CA GLN A 103 -13.81 -1.95 -3.83
C GLN A 103 -13.94 -2.37 -5.30
N SER A 104 -14.70 -3.43 -5.58
CA SER A 104 -14.91 -3.94 -6.93
C SER A 104 -15.91 -3.12 -7.77
N ALA A 105 -16.76 -2.33 -7.12
CA ALA A 105 -17.83 -1.59 -7.77
C ALA A 105 -17.32 -0.38 -8.56
N LEU A 106 -16.22 0.25 -8.13
CA LEU A 106 -15.67 1.46 -8.75
C LEU A 106 -14.13 1.41 -8.86
N PRO A 107 -13.56 1.95 -9.95
CA PRO A 107 -12.10 1.98 -10.13
C PRO A 107 -11.43 2.89 -9.10
N ASN A 108 -10.32 2.42 -8.50
CA ASN A 108 -9.58 3.19 -7.51
C ASN A 108 -8.66 4.26 -8.13
N LEU A 109 -9.20 5.46 -8.38
CA LEU A 109 -8.43 6.59 -8.91
C LEU A 109 -7.27 7.05 -8.01
N ASN A 110 -7.30 6.74 -6.71
CA ASN A 110 -6.24 7.10 -5.76
C ASN A 110 -4.92 6.36 -6.04
N ALA A 111 -4.99 5.18 -6.67
CA ALA A 111 -3.82 4.37 -7.00
C ALA A 111 -3.59 4.21 -8.51
N ASN A 112 -4.64 4.36 -9.34
CA ASN A 112 -4.56 4.17 -10.79
C ASN A 112 -3.55 5.09 -11.50
N TRP A 113 -3.29 6.28 -10.96
CA TRP A 113 -2.34 7.22 -11.55
C TRP A 113 -0.90 6.66 -11.63
N VAL A 114 -0.55 5.68 -10.78
CA VAL A 114 0.77 5.03 -10.76
C VAL A 114 1.06 4.30 -12.08
N ASN A 115 0.01 3.88 -12.81
CA ASN A 115 0.17 3.21 -14.10
C ASN A 115 0.47 4.17 -15.27
N ALA A 116 0.39 5.48 -15.06
CA ALA A 116 0.73 6.46 -16.09
C ALA A 116 2.25 6.56 -16.27
N LYS A 117 2.74 6.67 -17.52
CA LYS A 117 4.18 6.81 -17.81
C LYS A 117 4.82 8.01 -17.09
N GLY A 118 4.10 9.13 -17.00
CA GLY A 118 4.58 10.33 -16.30
C GLY A 118 4.78 10.10 -14.79
N ALA A 119 3.98 9.21 -14.19
CA ALA A 119 4.16 8.80 -12.80
C ALA A 119 5.46 8.04 -12.57
N TRP A 120 6.02 7.38 -13.59
CA TRP A 120 7.31 6.69 -13.46
C TRP A 120 8.45 7.68 -13.66
N THR A 121 8.31 8.56 -14.66
CA THR A 121 9.29 9.61 -14.95
C THR A 121 9.53 10.53 -13.75
N ILE A 122 8.50 10.85 -12.97
CA ILE A 122 8.65 11.76 -11.82
C ILE A 122 9.66 11.25 -10.78
N HIS A 123 9.84 9.94 -10.63
CA HIS A 123 10.82 9.40 -9.69
C HIS A 123 12.25 9.80 -10.07
N PHE A 124 12.60 9.71 -11.35
CA PHE A 124 13.90 10.15 -11.85
C PHE A 124 14.08 11.66 -11.70
N VAL A 125 13.03 12.44 -12.02
CA VAL A 125 13.04 13.90 -11.85
C VAL A 125 13.26 14.29 -10.39
N LEU A 126 12.56 13.66 -9.45
CA LEU A 126 12.70 13.92 -8.02
C LEU A 126 14.10 13.56 -7.52
N ILE A 127 14.66 12.43 -7.95
CA ILE A 127 16.03 12.02 -7.56
C ILE A 127 17.06 13.02 -8.08
N VAL A 128 16.98 13.41 -9.36
CA VAL A 128 17.90 14.39 -9.95
C VAL A 128 17.74 15.76 -9.28
N ALA A 129 16.50 16.20 -9.04
CA ALA A 129 16.23 17.47 -8.37
C ALA A 129 16.77 17.49 -6.93
N LEU A 130 16.56 16.41 -6.16
CA LEU A 130 17.15 16.26 -4.82
C LEU A 130 18.67 16.29 -4.87
N LYS A 131 19.28 15.59 -5.85
CA LYS A 131 20.73 15.58 -6.00
C LYS A 131 21.29 16.97 -6.28
N ILE A 132 20.71 17.70 -7.24
CA ILE A 132 21.09 19.08 -7.55
C ILE A 132 20.92 19.96 -6.31
N LEU A 133 19.81 19.82 -5.59
CA LEU A 133 19.53 20.60 -4.39
C LEU A 133 20.63 20.43 -3.33
N TYR A 134 21.04 19.20 -3.05
CA TYR A 134 22.07 18.94 -2.04
C TYR A 134 23.48 19.30 -2.51
N ASP A 135 23.78 19.22 -3.81
CA ASP A 135 25.09 19.58 -4.37
C ASP A 135 25.39 21.07 -4.34
N ILE A 136 24.35 21.90 -4.38
CA ILE A 136 24.50 23.37 -4.34
C ILE A 136 24.86 23.84 -2.92
N ILE A 137 24.67 23.02 -1.88
CA ILE A 137 24.93 23.41 -0.50
C ILE A 137 26.45 23.45 -0.24
N PRO A 138 27.01 24.62 0.10
CA PRO A 138 28.44 24.74 0.35
C PRO A 138 28.83 23.95 1.60
N GLY A 139 29.94 23.20 1.50
CA GLY A 139 30.46 22.37 2.59
C GLY A 139 29.88 20.96 2.69
N VAL A 140 28.90 20.61 1.85
CA VAL A 140 28.42 19.22 1.73
C VAL A 140 29.34 18.45 0.79
N SER A 141 29.88 17.32 1.26
CA SER A 141 30.70 16.44 0.42
C SER A 141 29.84 15.68 -0.59
N GLN A 142 30.47 15.16 -1.64
CA GLN A 142 29.76 14.39 -2.66
C GLN A 142 29.09 13.14 -2.09
N GLU A 143 29.75 12.43 -1.18
CA GLU A 143 29.24 11.24 -0.49
C GLU A 143 28.04 11.57 0.40
N THR A 144 28.13 12.70 1.11
CA THR A 144 27.05 13.20 1.96
C THR A 144 25.83 13.57 1.11
N SER A 145 26.02 14.24 -0.03
CA SER A 145 24.93 14.63 -0.94
C SER A 145 24.16 13.41 -1.48
N TRP A 146 24.86 12.32 -1.84
CA TRP A 146 24.25 11.08 -2.30
C TRP A 146 23.46 10.39 -1.19
N THR A 147 24.02 10.35 0.01
CA THR A 147 23.36 9.79 1.19
C THR A 147 22.10 10.58 1.56
N LEU A 148 22.16 11.91 1.56
CA LEU A 148 20.98 12.76 1.77
C LEU A 148 19.93 12.57 0.69
N THR A 149 20.33 12.47 -0.59
CA THR A 149 19.42 12.18 -1.71
C THR A 149 18.70 10.86 -1.49
N ASN A 150 19.44 9.80 -1.14
CA ASN A 150 18.89 8.48 -0.88
C ASN A 150 17.91 8.50 0.29
N ILE A 151 18.32 9.01 1.45
CA ILE A 151 17.47 9.07 2.66
C ILE A 151 16.19 9.88 2.41
N THR A 152 16.30 11.07 1.80
CA THR A 152 15.13 11.92 1.55
C THR A 152 14.15 11.27 0.58
N TYR A 153 14.65 10.61 -0.48
CA TYR A 153 13.81 9.84 -1.38
C TYR A 153 13.14 8.66 -0.67
N MET A 154 13.87 7.91 0.16
CA MET A 154 13.31 6.80 0.96
C MET A 154 12.21 7.28 1.90
N PHE A 155 12.47 8.39 2.60
CA PHE A 155 11.52 8.97 3.54
C PHE A 155 10.24 9.43 2.82
N GLY A 156 10.37 10.18 1.72
CA GLY A 156 9.23 10.59 0.90
C GLY A 156 8.43 9.41 0.36
N SER A 157 9.11 8.39 -0.16
CA SER A 157 8.49 7.15 -0.66
C SER A 157 7.76 6.39 0.46
N TYR A 158 8.34 6.29 1.66
CA TYR A 158 7.69 5.67 2.80
C TYR A 158 6.39 6.37 3.17
N ILE A 159 6.44 7.71 3.29
CA ILE A 159 5.25 8.49 3.64
C ILE A 159 4.15 8.27 2.60
N MET A 160 4.50 8.41 1.32
CA MET A 160 3.55 8.31 0.23
C MET A 160 2.90 6.94 0.11
N PHE A 161 3.68 5.86 0.15
CA PHE A 161 3.19 4.52 -0.16
C PHE A 161 2.73 3.73 1.06
N HIS A 162 3.29 3.99 2.24
CA HIS A 162 3.08 3.16 3.44
C HIS A 162 2.42 3.88 4.61
N HIS A 163 2.58 5.21 4.71
CA HIS A 163 1.95 5.99 5.77
C HIS A 163 0.57 6.54 5.38
N VAL A 164 0.42 7.03 4.15
CA VAL A 164 -0.87 7.53 3.65
C VAL A 164 -1.84 6.35 3.45
N ARG A 165 -3.02 6.44 4.08
CA ARG A 165 -4.11 5.47 4.02
C ARG A 165 -5.41 6.10 3.54
N GLY A 166 -6.34 5.25 3.12
CA GLY A 166 -7.66 5.67 2.65
C GLY A 166 -7.65 6.29 1.27
N VAL A 167 -8.79 6.86 0.89
CA VAL A 167 -8.98 7.63 -0.34
C VAL A 167 -9.46 9.05 0.02
N PRO A 168 -9.09 10.09 -0.75
CA PRO A 168 -9.42 11.47 -0.40
C PRO A 168 -10.92 11.81 -0.48
N PHE A 169 -11.75 10.94 -1.07
CA PHE A 169 -13.19 11.12 -1.19
C PHE A 169 -13.94 9.81 -0.88
N GLU A 170 -14.93 9.88 0.01
CA GLU A 170 -15.71 8.73 0.53
C GLU A 170 -16.85 8.30 -0.40
N PHE A 171 -16.52 7.84 -1.62
CA PHE A 171 -17.55 7.26 -2.51
C PHE A 171 -17.78 5.76 -2.29
N ASN A 172 -16.92 5.11 -1.50
CA ASN A 172 -16.91 3.65 -1.28
C ASN A 172 -17.15 3.26 0.19
N GLY A 173 -17.85 4.08 0.97
CA GLY A 173 -18.23 3.72 2.36
C GLY A 173 -17.05 3.39 3.32
N GLY A 174 -15.85 3.94 3.08
CA GLY A 174 -14.65 3.63 3.88
C GLY A 174 -13.94 2.32 3.51
N ALA A 175 -14.28 1.69 2.38
CA ALA A 175 -13.70 0.40 1.96
C ALA A 175 -12.17 0.39 1.79
N TYR A 176 -11.51 1.56 1.74
CA TYR A 176 -10.06 1.69 1.60
C TYR A 176 -9.35 2.23 2.86
N ASP A 177 -10.08 2.52 3.94
CA ASP A 177 -9.55 3.24 5.11
C ASP A 177 -8.41 2.49 5.81
N ASN A 178 -8.48 1.16 5.77
CA ASN A 178 -7.47 0.29 6.36
C ASN A 178 -6.28 0.03 5.44
N LEU A 179 -6.34 0.45 4.16
CA LEU A 179 -5.33 0.16 3.15
C LEU A 179 -4.44 1.38 2.91
N ASN A 180 -3.12 1.15 2.93
CA ASN A 180 -2.18 2.16 2.48
C ASN A 180 -2.12 2.22 0.94
N MET A 181 -1.51 3.26 0.41
CA MET A 181 -1.46 3.46 -1.04
C MET A 181 -0.75 2.30 -1.78
N TRP A 182 0.28 1.67 -1.19
CA TRP A 182 0.94 0.50 -1.78
C TRP A 182 0.00 -0.71 -1.94
N GLU A 183 -0.81 -0.97 -0.93
CA GLU A 183 -1.80 -2.05 -0.90
C GLU A 183 -2.94 -1.79 -1.89
N GLN A 184 -3.27 -0.52 -2.13
CA GLN A 184 -4.30 -0.11 -3.08
C GLN A 184 -3.88 -0.22 -4.56
N ILE A 185 -2.58 -0.22 -4.89
CA ILE A 185 -2.11 -0.29 -6.29
C ILE A 185 -2.53 -1.61 -6.92
N ASP A 186 -3.09 -1.50 -8.13
CA ASP A 186 -3.56 -2.60 -8.97
C ASP A 186 -4.47 -3.57 -8.22
N ASP A 187 -5.40 -3.01 -7.42
CA ASP A 187 -6.37 -3.77 -6.62
C ASP A 187 -5.71 -4.80 -5.69
N GLY A 188 -4.52 -4.47 -5.18
CA GLY A 188 -3.74 -5.35 -4.32
C GLY A 188 -2.95 -6.44 -5.05
N ALA A 189 -3.06 -6.55 -6.37
CA ALA A 189 -2.31 -7.51 -7.17
C ALA A 189 -0.79 -7.36 -6.95
N GLN A 190 -0.10 -8.46 -6.74
CA GLN A 190 1.34 -8.47 -6.51
C GLN A 190 2.09 -8.60 -7.85
N TYR A 191 3.37 -8.21 -7.86
CA TYR A 191 4.27 -8.39 -9.01
C TYR A 191 3.82 -7.74 -10.34
N THR A 192 2.95 -6.73 -10.27
CA THR A 192 2.56 -5.92 -11.43
C THR A 192 3.73 -5.06 -11.94
N PRO A 193 3.70 -4.58 -13.20
CA PRO A 193 4.74 -3.72 -13.73
C PRO A 193 4.99 -2.47 -12.86
N ALA A 194 3.92 -1.82 -12.40
CA ALA A 194 4.01 -0.67 -11.50
C ALA A 194 4.70 -1.01 -10.18
N LYS A 195 4.29 -2.07 -9.49
CA LYS A 195 4.92 -2.48 -8.23
C LYS A 195 6.37 -2.90 -8.42
N LYS A 196 6.71 -3.59 -9.51
CA LYS A 196 8.10 -3.95 -9.84
C LYS A 196 8.96 -2.71 -10.05
N PHE A 197 8.46 -1.73 -10.81
CA PHE A 197 9.14 -0.46 -11.03
C PHE A 197 9.36 0.28 -9.69
N LEU A 198 8.30 0.49 -8.91
CA LEU A 198 8.37 1.19 -7.63
C LEU A 198 9.21 0.47 -6.57
N LEU A 199 9.35 -0.86 -6.65
CA LEU A 199 10.28 -1.63 -5.84
C LEU A 199 11.73 -1.46 -6.32
N SER A 200 11.95 -1.39 -7.64
CA SER A 200 13.29 -1.29 -8.22
C SER A 200 13.95 0.08 -8.01
N VAL A 201 13.20 1.19 -8.03
CA VAL A 201 13.79 2.53 -7.94
C VAL A 201 14.56 2.74 -6.63
N PRO A 202 14.00 2.43 -5.44
CA PRO A 202 14.75 2.51 -4.19
C PRO A 202 16.03 1.66 -4.19
N ILE A 203 15.98 0.45 -4.76
CA ILE A 203 17.12 -0.46 -4.84
C ILE A 203 18.20 0.12 -5.77
N ALA A 204 17.82 0.63 -6.93
CA ALA A 204 18.76 1.23 -7.87
C ALA A 204 19.42 2.49 -7.28
N LEU A 205 18.65 3.36 -6.62
CA LEU A 205 19.19 4.56 -5.97
C LEU A 205 20.16 4.21 -4.85
N PHE A 206 19.86 3.18 -4.06
CA PHE A 206 20.77 2.66 -3.04
C PHE A 206 22.10 2.21 -3.63
N LEU A 207 22.06 1.37 -4.67
CA LEU A 207 23.27 0.87 -5.32
C LEU A 207 24.09 2.03 -5.92
N LEU A 208 23.42 3.02 -6.51
CA LEU A 208 24.06 4.22 -7.01
C LEU A 208 24.72 5.02 -5.88
N SER A 209 24.01 5.23 -4.77
CA SER A 209 24.52 5.92 -3.60
C SER A 209 25.74 5.20 -3.02
N THR A 210 25.67 3.87 -2.83
CA THR A 210 26.80 3.07 -2.33
C THR A 210 28.01 3.15 -3.24
N HIS A 211 27.81 3.16 -4.56
CA HIS A 211 28.89 3.30 -5.52
C HIS A 211 29.59 4.67 -5.38
N TYR A 212 28.83 5.76 -5.30
CA TYR A 212 29.39 7.10 -5.18
C TYR A 212 29.86 7.48 -3.77
N THR A 213 29.47 6.73 -2.74
CA THR A 213 30.06 6.83 -1.40
C THR A 213 31.27 5.90 -1.24
N HIS A 214 31.81 5.38 -2.34
CA HIS A 214 33.01 4.53 -2.37
C HIS A 214 32.94 3.31 -1.45
N TYR A 215 31.75 2.75 -1.24
CA TYR A 215 31.52 1.61 -0.35
C TYR A 215 31.98 1.84 1.10
N ASP A 216 32.07 3.10 1.54
CA ASP A 216 32.31 3.43 2.93
C ASP A 216 31.22 2.82 3.83
N LEU A 217 31.67 2.20 4.93
CA LEU A 217 30.80 1.40 5.79
C LEU A 217 29.72 2.24 6.49
N ALA A 218 30.03 3.48 6.89
CA ALA A 218 29.09 4.33 7.60
C ALA A 218 27.97 4.76 6.65
N TYR A 219 28.32 5.30 5.48
CA TYR A 219 27.34 5.68 4.46
C TYR A 219 26.55 4.47 3.96
N PHE A 220 27.20 3.32 3.74
CA PHE A 220 26.53 2.08 3.36
C PHE A 220 25.47 1.69 4.37
N THR A 221 25.82 1.65 5.66
CA THR A 221 24.90 1.22 6.73
C THR A 221 23.68 2.11 6.79
N ILE A 222 23.88 3.44 6.75
CA ILE A 222 22.78 4.40 6.78
C ILE A 222 21.86 4.22 5.56
N ASN A 223 22.45 4.16 4.36
CA ASN A 223 21.69 4.01 3.13
C ASN A 223 20.94 2.67 3.05
N PHE A 224 21.56 1.60 3.56
CA PHE A 224 20.98 0.26 3.60
C PHE A 224 19.77 0.20 4.53
N LEU A 225 19.90 0.74 5.75
CA LEU A 225 18.79 0.80 6.71
C LEU A 225 17.60 1.61 6.16
N ALA A 226 17.86 2.73 5.50
CA ALA A 226 16.82 3.54 4.87
C ALA A 226 16.06 2.75 3.79
N VAL A 227 16.76 1.96 2.98
CA VAL A 227 16.15 1.14 1.93
C VAL A 227 15.36 -0.02 2.52
N LEU A 228 15.89 -0.70 3.54
CA LEU A 228 15.15 -1.76 4.24
C LEU A 228 13.82 -1.26 4.78
N ALA A 229 13.79 -0.08 5.39
CA ALA A 229 12.56 0.53 5.92
C ALA A 229 11.48 0.75 4.83
N VAL A 230 11.89 0.97 3.57
CA VAL A 230 10.97 1.21 2.45
C VAL A 230 10.61 -0.08 1.70
N ILE A 231 11.55 -1.01 1.60
CA ILE A 231 11.41 -2.27 0.84
C ILE A 231 10.67 -3.31 1.65
N ILE A 232 10.97 -3.49 2.95
CA ILE A 232 10.33 -4.51 3.77
C ILE A 232 8.80 -4.43 3.67
N PRO A 233 8.14 -3.26 3.82
CA PRO A 233 6.68 -3.17 3.75
C PRO A 233 6.12 -3.31 2.32
N LYS A 234 6.97 -3.32 1.28
CA LYS A 234 6.56 -3.56 -0.12
C LYS A 234 6.47 -5.05 -0.46
N LEU A 235 7.07 -5.93 0.34
CA LEU A 235 7.15 -7.36 0.03
C LEU A 235 5.80 -8.04 0.28
N PRO A 236 5.46 -9.12 -0.45
CA PRO A 236 4.15 -9.76 -0.30
C PRO A 236 3.90 -10.31 1.12
N PHE A 237 4.94 -10.75 1.82
CA PHE A 237 4.80 -11.25 3.19
C PHE A 237 4.45 -10.15 4.20
N SER A 238 4.75 -8.88 3.89
CA SER A 238 4.44 -7.74 4.77
C SER A 238 3.09 -7.13 4.49
N HIS A 239 2.31 -7.71 3.57
CA HIS A 239 1.00 -7.23 3.22
C HIS A 239 0.13 -7.17 4.49
N ARG A 240 -0.52 -6.01 4.73
CA ARG A 240 -1.38 -5.77 5.90
C ARG A 240 -0.70 -5.90 7.26
N MET A 241 0.62 -6.01 7.30
CA MET A 241 1.36 -5.89 8.55
C MET A 241 1.38 -4.42 8.98
N ARG A 242 1.04 -4.19 10.24
CA ARG A 242 1.06 -2.87 10.89
C ARG A 242 2.05 -2.93 12.03
N VAL A 243 2.96 -1.95 12.06
CA VAL A 243 3.92 -1.79 13.16
C VAL A 243 3.46 -0.60 13.98
N GLY A 244 2.98 -0.88 15.19
CA GLY A 244 2.64 0.12 16.20
C GLY A 244 3.80 0.30 17.17
N LEU A 245 4.25 1.53 17.36
CA LEU A 245 5.12 1.91 18.47
C LEU A 245 4.22 2.40 19.60
N PHE A 246 4.24 1.72 20.75
CA PHE A 246 3.46 2.07 21.94
C PHE A 246 1.93 1.98 21.83
N SER A 247 1.36 1.17 20.93
CA SER A 247 -0.07 0.87 20.98
C SER A 247 -0.36 -0.02 22.19
N GLY A 248 -1.27 0.43 23.06
CA GLY A 248 -1.84 -0.42 24.10
C GLY A 248 -2.47 -1.67 23.47
N VAL A 249 -2.55 -2.75 24.25
CA VAL A 249 -3.25 -3.99 23.86
C VAL A 249 -4.63 -3.61 23.30
N PRO A 250 -4.99 -4.02 22.06
CA PRO A 250 -6.32 -3.78 21.53
C PRO A 250 -7.35 -4.29 22.55
N GLU A 251 -8.33 -3.46 22.91
CA GLU A 251 -9.46 -3.96 23.67
C GLU A 251 -10.28 -4.86 22.75
N ASP A 252 -10.52 -6.09 23.21
CA ASP A 252 -11.27 -7.14 22.51
C ASP A 252 -12.72 -6.72 22.21
#